data_AF-A0A136IIP4-F1
#
_entry.id   AF-A0A136IIP4-F1
#
_cell.length_a   1.000
_cell.length_b   1.000
_cell.length_c   1.000
_cell.angle_alpha   90.00
_cell.angle_beta   90.00
_cell.angle_gamma   90.00
#
_symmetry.space_group_name_H-M   'P 1'
#
loop_
_entity.id
_entity.type
_entity.pdbx_description
1 polymer ?
#
loop_
_entity_poly.entity_id
_entity_poly.type
_entity_poly.pdbx_seq_one_letter_code
_entity_poly.pdbx_strand_id
1 'polypeptide(L)' 'QIQYHCGHFRFPVQRWCHVYERTHKKCQPNVTGVEWRSRDKIVDCRPQTPPAWEWMITRPRQSPYE' A
#
# COMPACT_ATOMS: atom_id res chain seq x y z
N GLN A 1 -9.67 1.14 10.47
CA GLN A 1 -8.49 0.43 9.94
C GLN A 1 -8.92 -0.99 9.62
N ILE A 2 -8.49 -1.54 8.49
CA ILE A 2 -8.71 -2.94 8.14
C ILE A 2 -7.37 -3.64 8.15
N GLN A 3 -7.28 -4.76 8.85
CA GLN A 3 -6.11 -5.63 8.88
C GLN A 3 -6.44 -6.93 8.14
N TYR A 4 -5.58 -7.33 7.22
CA TYR A 4 -5.76 -8.51 6.39
C TYR A 4 -4.89 -9.67 6.87
N HIS A 5 -5.26 -10.90 6.49
CA HIS A 5 -4.50 -12.10 6.85
C HIS A 5 -3.02 -12.04 6.41
N CYS A 6 -2.72 -11.31 5.34
CA CYS A 6 -1.36 -11.12 4.82
C CYS A 6 -0.52 -10.11 5.62
N GLY A 7 -1.02 -9.62 6.76
CA GLY A 7 -0.33 -8.67 7.63
C GLY A 7 -0.43 -7.21 7.19
N HIS A 8 -0.92 -6.96 5.97
CA HIS A 8 -1.14 -5.60 5.48
C HIS A 8 -2.35 -4.92 6.15
N PHE A 9 -2.29 -3.60 6.20
CA PHE A 9 -3.36 -2.74 6.71
C PHE A 9 -3.81 -1.73 5.66
N ARG A 10 -5.12 -1.44 5.64
CA ARG A 10 -5.69 -0.33 4.86
C ARG A 10 -6.48 0.63 5.75
N PHE A 11 -6.45 1.89 5.35
CA PHE A 11 -7.23 2.97 5.96
C PHE A 11 -8.26 3.45 4.94
N PRO A 12 -9.42 2.77 4.85
CA PRO A 12 -10.48 3.25 3.97
C PRO A 12 -10.96 4.62 4.44
N VAL A 13 -11.12 5.54 3.49
CA VAL A 13 -11.65 6.87 3.77
C VAL A 13 -13.16 6.74 3.95
N GLN A 14 -13.66 7.09 5.13
CA GLN A 14 -15.10 7.13 5.38
C GLN A 14 -15.72 8.48 4.99
N ARG A 15 -14.96 9.56 5.20
CA ARG A 15 -15.38 10.93 4.87
C ARG A 15 -14.16 11.77 4.52
N TRP A 16 -14.35 12.77 3.68
CA TRP A 16 -13.34 13.78 3.39
C TRP A 16 -13.48 14.94 4.39
N CYS A 17 -12.34 15.44 4.88
CA CYS A 17 -12.27 16.66 5.68
C CYS A 17 -12.40 17.88 4.74
N HIS A 18 -12.98 19.00 5.19
CA HIS A 18 -13.03 20.24 4.38
C HIS A 18 -11.64 20.75 3.96
N VAL A 19 -10.61 20.42 4.75
CA VAL A 19 -9.21 20.73 4.41
C VAL A 19 -8.79 20.00 3.14
N TYR A 20 -9.20 18.74 2.97
CA TYR A 20 -8.91 17.97 1.77
C TYR A 20 -9.59 18.57 0.54
N GLU A 21 -10.85 19.01 0.65
CA GLU A 21 -11.59 19.62 -0.47
C GLU A 21 -10.87 20.86 -1.02
N ARG A 22 -10.18 21.62 -0.15
CA ARG A 22 -9.48 22.85 -0.55
C ARG A 22 -8.04 22.60 -1.00
N THR A 23 -7.37 21.62 -0.41
CA THR A 23 -5.91 21.43 -0.59
C THR A 23 -5.56 20.21 -1.44
N HIS A 24 -6.51 19.28 -1.61
CA HIS A 24 -6.30 17.93 -2.13
C HIS A 24 -5.20 17.15 -1.41
N LYS A 25 -4.82 17.57 -0.19
CA LYS A 25 -3.83 16.88 0.64
C LYS A 25 -4.54 15.95 1.61
N LYS A 26 -4.15 14.67 1.62
CA LYS A 26 -4.72 13.67 2.53
C LYS A 26 -4.48 14.09 3.98
N CYS A 27 -5.58 14.24 4.74
CA CYS A 27 -5.54 14.39 6.19
C CYS A 27 -4.93 13.13 6.84
N GLN A 28 -4.34 13.26 8.04
CA GLN A 28 -3.92 12.10 8.81
C GLN A 28 -5.14 11.20 9.13
N PRO A 29 -4.98 9.87 9.09
CA PRO A 29 -6.08 8.96 9.35
C PRO A 29 -6.53 9.06 10.81
N ASN A 30 -7.81 9.33 11.04
CA ASN A 30 -8.43 9.22 12.35
C ASN A 30 -8.94 7.78 12.55
N VAL A 31 -8.17 6.95 13.25
CA VAL A 31 -8.47 5.53 13.41
C VAL A 31 -9.35 5.33 14.65
N THR A 32 -10.63 5.07 14.43
CA THR A 32 -11.62 4.84 15.51
C THR A 32 -11.86 3.36 15.82
N GLY A 33 -11.39 2.46 14.96
CA GLY A 33 -11.58 1.01 15.13
C GLY A 33 -10.74 0.19 14.15
N VAL A 34 -10.53 -1.08 14.51
CA VAL A 34 -9.78 -2.06 13.73
C VAL A 34 -10.69 -3.23 13.38
N GLU A 35 -10.76 -3.58 12.11
CA GLU A 35 -11.51 -4.72 11.59
C GLU A 35 -10.54 -5.76 11.03
N TRP A 36 -10.72 -7.04 11.40
CA TRP A 36 -9.91 -8.14 10.91
C TRP A 36 -10.62 -8.88 9.77
N ARG A 37 -9.97 -8.95 8.60
CA ARG A 37 -10.48 -9.62 7.39
C ARG A 37 -9.60 -10.84 7.07
N SER A 38 -10.06 -12.02 7.50
CA SER A 38 -9.28 -13.27 7.41
C SER A 38 -9.29 -13.92 6.03
N ARG A 39 -10.36 -13.76 5.23
CA ARG A 39 -10.49 -14.37 3.90
C ARG A 39 -10.12 -13.44 2.75
N ASP A 40 -10.11 -12.14 3.00
CA ASP A 40 -9.80 -11.16 1.97
C ASP A 40 -8.28 -10.99 1.82
N LYS A 41 -7.84 -10.92 0.56
CA LYS A 41 -6.49 -10.47 0.20
C LYS A 41 -6.60 -9.06 -0.37
N ILE A 42 -5.62 -8.22 -0.07
CA ILE A 42 -5.53 -6.93 -0.78
C ILE A 42 -5.14 -7.22 -2.23
N VAL A 43 -5.81 -6.56 -3.19
CA VAL A 43 -5.50 -6.64 -4.63
C VAL A 43 -4.02 -6.31 -4.91
N ASP A 44 -3.44 -5.42 -4.10
CA ASP A 44 -2.07 -4.90 -4.19
C ASP A 44 -1.09 -5.63 -3.23
N CYS A 45 -1.40 -6.86 -2.80
CA CYS A 45 -0.37 -7.64 -2.14
C CYS A 45 0.76 -7.87 -3.14
N ARG A 46 1.95 -7.30 -2.89
CA ARG A 46 3.13 -7.66 -3.69
C ARG A 46 3.23 -9.18 -3.70
N PRO A 47 3.38 -9.81 -4.87
CA PRO A 47 3.59 -11.25 -4.92
C PRO A 47 4.86 -11.57 -4.13
N GLN A 48 4.83 -12.63 -3.33
CA GLN A 48 6.02 -13.08 -2.59
C GLN A 48 7.19 -13.38 -3.54
N THR A 49 6.87 -13.82 -4.75
CA THR A 49 7.81 -14.03 -5.84
C THR A 49 7.70 -12.88 -6.84
N PRO A 50 8.76 -12.08 -7.03
CA PRO A 50 8.90 -11.15 -8.13
C PRO A 50 8.51 -11.81 -9.47
N PRO A 51 7.73 -11.16 -10.34
CA PRO A 51 7.51 -11.68 -11.69
C PRO A 51 8.84 -11.74 -12.45
N ALA A 52 8.95 -12.69 -13.38
CA ALA A 52 10.21 -12.97 -14.08
C ALA A 52 10.84 -11.74 -14.77
N TRP A 53 10.02 -10.78 -15.22
CA TRP A 53 10.48 -9.55 -15.86
C TRP A 53 11.07 -8.52 -14.89
N GLU A 54 10.86 -8.64 -13.58
CA GLU A 54 11.37 -7.66 -12.60
C GLU A 54 12.90 -7.58 -12.62
N TRP A 55 13.57 -8.70 -12.89
CA TRP A 55 15.03 -8.79 -13.07
C TRP A 55 15.52 -8.12 -14.37
N MET A 56 14.64 -7.89 -15.34
CA MET A 56 14.99 -7.28 -16.63
C MET A 56 15.03 -5.76 -16.57
N ILE A 57 14.32 -5.15 -15.60
CA ILE A 57 14.22 -3.69 -15.45
C ILE A 57 15.05 -3.15 -14.28
N THR A 58 15.60 -4.02 -13.44
CA THR A 58 16.47 -3.62 -12.34
C THR A 58 17.79 -3.15 -12.94
N ARG A 59 18.04 -1.84 -12.93
CA ARG A 59 19.36 -1.30 -13.30
C ARG A 59 20.40 -1.91 -12.35
N PRO A 60 21.44 -2.61 -12.85
CA PRO A 60 22.54 -3.01 -12.00
C PRO A 60 23.14 -1.75 -11.38
N ARG A 61 23.33 -1.79 -10.06
CA ARG A 61 23.71 -0.63 -9.25
C ARG A 61 25.12 -0.12 -9.52
N GLN A 62 25.92 -0.88 -10.28
CA GLN A 62 27.32 -0.61 -10.59
C GLN A 62 27.62 -1.10 -12.01
N SER A 63 28.26 -0.25 -12.80
CA SER A 63 28.91 -0.66 -14.04
C SER A 63 30.05 -1.64 -13.67
N PRO A 64 30.20 -2.79 -14.34
CA PRO A 64 31.38 -3.65 -14.15
C PRO A 64 32.68 -3.01 -14.68
N TYR A 65 32.62 -1.77 -15.16
CA TYR A 65 33.73 -1.02 -15.76
C TYR A 65 34.06 0.27 -15.00
N GLU A 66 33.62 0.42 -13.74
CA GLU A 66 34.08 1.47 -12.82
C GLU A 66 34.93 0.89 -11.68
#